data_AF-A0A7W1WI86-F1
#
_entry.id   AF-A0A7W1WI86-F1
#
_cell.length_a   1.000
_cell.length_b   1.000
_cell.length_c   1.000
_cell.angle_alpha   90.00
_cell.angle_beta   90.00
_cell.angle_gamma   90.00
#
_symmetry.space_group_name_H-M   'P 1'
#
loop_
_entity.id
_entity.type
_entity.pdbx_description
1 polymer ?
#
loop_
_entity_poly.entity_id
_entity_poly.type
_entity_poly.pdbx_seq_one_letter_code
_entity_poly.pdbx_strand_id
1 'polypeptide(L)'
;MDFSHITTWIFDLDNTLYPPEAALFDQIEARMVAHVQNLLGVDATEADRLRAHYWRQYGTTLAGLMAEHRIDPDAYLYDVHDIDLSVLTPDPDLAAAIAALPGRKIIHTNADALYANRVLHHRDLRVFEAIYGIQEVDFHPKPDARAYAAVIGAHGFDPATAAMFEDDPRNLEVPAKLGMRTVLVGRGRHGPDELAADFTLGPHVQHRTDDLTGFLRSLV
;
A
#
# COMPACT_ATOMS: atom_id res chain seq x y z
N MET A 1 -8.13 -11.66 -20.15
CA MET A 1 -6.87 -11.00 -19.74
C MET A 1 -5.88 -12.13 -19.49
N ASP A 2 -4.64 -12.06 -19.99
CA ASP A 2 -3.71 -13.18 -19.82
C ASP A 2 -2.89 -13.02 -18.52
N PHE A 3 -3.34 -13.75 -17.49
CA PHE A 3 -2.66 -13.93 -16.21
C PHE A 3 -2.22 -15.40 -16.00
N SER A 4 -2.33 -16.25 -17.02
CA SER A 4 -2.12 -17.70 -16.89
C SER A 4 -0.68 -18.10 -16.51
N HIS A 5 0.28 -17.21 -16.76
CA HIS A 5 1.70 -17.38 -16.44
C HIS A 5 2.09 -16.78 -15.08
N ILE A 6 1.15 -16.18 -14.35
CA ILE A 6 1.43 -15.51 -13.07
C ILE A 6 1.55 -16.55 -11.95
N THR A 7 2.62 -16.44 -11.18
CA THR A 7 2.94 -17.34 -10.06
C THR A 7 3.17 -16.60 -8.74
N THR A 8 3.34 -15.28 -8.79
CA THR A 8 3.50 -14.42 -7.62
C THR A 8 2.51 -13.26 -7.69
N TRP A 9 1.64 -13.16 -6.69
CA TRP A 9 0.60 -12.16 -6.59
C TRP A 9 0.93 -11.22 -5.45
N ILE A 10 1.14 -9.95 -5.75
CA ILE A 10 1.55 -8.93 -4.81
C ILE A 10 0.40 -7.95 -4.66
N PHE A 11 -0.02 -7.71 -3.42
CA PHE A 11 -1.11 -6.81 -3.10
C PHE A 11 -0.58 -5.72 -2.20
N ASP A 12 -0.91 -4.48 -2.52
CA ASP A 12 -0.97 -3.45 -1.50
C ASP A 12 -2.09 -3.75 -0.49
N LEU A 13 -2.08 -3.05 0.64
CA LEU A 13 -3.03 -3.21 1.73
C LEU A 13 -4.08 -2.10 1.77
N ASP A 14 -3.62 -0.86 1.97
CA ASP A 14 -4.47 0.29 2.29
C ASP A 14 -5.27 0.75 1.07
N ASN A 15 -6.58 0.88 1.19
CA ASN A 15 -7.51 1.17 0.08
C ASN A 15 -7.52 0.14 -1.07
N THR A 16 -6.69 -0.90 -0.99
CA THR A 16 -6.61 -2.00 -1.96
C THR A 16 -7.40 -3.22 -1.46
N LEU A 17 -7.15 -3.71 -0.24
CA LEU A 17 -7.81 -4.91 0.33
C LEU A 17 -9.03 -4.59 1.19
N TYR A 18 -9.33 -3.31 1.34
CA TYR A 18 -10.56 -2.77 1.88
C TYR A 18 -10.83 -1.44 1.19
N PRO A 19 -12.10 -1.03 1.10
CA PRO A 19 -12.44 0.15 0.34
C PRO A 19 -12.17 1.42 1.18
N PRO A 20 -11.89 2.58 0.55
CA PRO A 20 -11.55 3.83 1.25
C PRO A 20 -12.59 4.30 2.27
N GLU A 21 -13.85 3.89 2.11
CA GLU A 21 -14.96 4.18 3.03
C GLU A 21 -14.74 3.61 4.44
N ALA A 22 -13.78 2.68 4.62
CA ALA A 22 -13.32 2.26 5.94
C ALA A 22 -12.62 3.38 6.72
N ALA A 23 -12.20 4.47 6.04
CA ALA A 23 -11.66 5.69 6.63
C ALA A 23 -10.52 5.47 7.64
N LEU A 24 -9.70 4.43 7.43
CA LEU A 24 -8.52 4.21 8.27
C LEU A 24 -7.49 5.32 8.08
N PHE A 25 -7.31 5.79 6.84
CA PHE A 25 -6.33 6.83 6.54
C PHE A 25 -6.66 8.16 7.24
N ASP A 26 -7.93 8.52 7.41
CA ASP A 26 -8.34 9.72 8.15
C ASP A 26 -7.85 9.68 9.60
N GLN A 27 -7.94 8.51 10.25
CA GLN A 27 -7.40 8.31 11.60
C GLN A 27 -5.87 8.42 11.62
N ILE A 28 -5.20 7.77 10.65
CA ILE A 28 -3.74 7.80 10.53
C ILE A 28 -3.26 9.23 10.29
N GLU A 29 -3.89 9.97 9.39
CA GLU A 29 -3.54 11.35 9.06
C GLU A 29 -3.65 12.26 10.28
N ALA A 30 -4.74 12.16 11.05
CA ALA A 30 -4.89 12.90 12.30
C ALA A 30 -3.74 12.61 13.29
N ARG A 31 -3.30 11.35 13.39
CA ARG A 31 -2.13 10.98 14.21
C ARG A 31 -0.82 11.48 13.62
N MET A 32 -0.63 11.44 12.29
CA MET A 32 0.55 12.02 11.63
C MET A 32 0.66 13.52 11.95
N VAL A 33 -0.44 14.27 11.85
CA VAL A 33 -0.48 15.70 12.16
C VAL A 33 -0.11 15.93 13.62
N ALA A 34 -0.72 15.19 14.55
CA ALA A 34 -0.40 15.29 15.97
C ALA A 34 1.08 14.96 16.27
N HIS A 35 1.63 13.94 15.61
CA HIS A 35 3.04 13.58 15.74
C HIS A 35 3.96 14.72 15.27
N VAL A 36 3.72 15.27 14.08
CA VAL A 36 4.50 16.39 13.53
C VAL A 36 4.38 17.63 14.43
N GLN A 37 3.18 17.92 14.95
CA GLN A 37 2.93 19.00 15.88
C GLN A 37 3.80 18.86 17.13
N ASN A 38 3.79 17.68 17.76
CA ASN A 38 4.54 17.41 18.98
C ASN A 38 6.05 17.39 18.75
N LEU A 39 6.50 16.79 17.64
CA LEU A 39 7.90 16.66 17.27
C LEU A 39 8.54 18.04 17.02
N LEU A 40 7.84 18.93 16.32
CA LEU A 40 8.39 20.20 15.85
C LEU A 40 7.97 21.41 16.70
N GLY A 41 7.02 21.22 17.63
CA GLY A 41 6.52 22.29 18.48
C GLY A 41 5.75 23.37 17.72
N VAL A 42 5.09 22.99 16.62
CA VAL A 42 4.28 23.89 15.78
C VAL A 42 2.78 23.73 16.09
N ASP A 43 1.93 24.57 15.52
CA ASP A 43 0.48 24.36 15.60
C ASP A 43 -0.02 23.32 14.59
N ALA A 44 -1.27 22.87 14.75
CA ALA A 44 -1.86 21.83 13.91
C ALA A 44 -1.93 22.21 12.42
N THR A 45 -2.14 23.49 12.09
CA THR A 45 -2.22 23.95 10.70
C THR A 45 -0.87 23.84 10.02
N GLU A 46 0.17 24.27 10.73
CA GLU A 46 1.54 24.16 10.23
C GLU A 46 2.03 22.71 10.19
N ALA A 47 1.66 21.89 11.17
CA ALA A 47 1.96 20.47 11.18
C ALA A 47 1.36 19.74 9.96
N ASP A 48 0.10 20.02 9.62
CA ASP A 48 -0.54 19.44 8.44
C ASP A 48 0.11 19.94 7.13
N ARG A 49 0.44 21.22 7.05
CA ARG A 49 1.19 21.78 5.91
C ARG A 49 2.55 21.08 5.73
N LEU A 50 3.28 20.84 6.82
CA LEU A 50 4.57 20.14 6.82
C LEU A 50 4.43 18.66 6.47
N ARG A 51 3.45 17.95 7.03
CA ARG A 51 3.12 16.57 6.65
C ARG A 51 2.90 16.45 5.13
N ALA A 52 2.04 17.31 4.58
CA ALA A 52 1.78 17.33 3.15
C ALA A 52 3.02 17.72 2.32
N HIS A 53 3.88 18.60 2.86
CA HIS A 53 5.17 18.94 2.24
C HIS A 53 6.11 17.72 2.20
N TYR A 54 6.26 16.99 3.30
CA TYR A 54 7.09 15.79 3.37
C TYR A 54 6.61 14.73 2.39
N TRP A 55 5.30 14.49 2.35
CA TRP A 55 4.73 13.54 1.42
C TRP A 55 5.00 13.92 -0.06
N ARG A 56 4.81 15.19 -0.43
CA ARG A 56 5.06 15.64 -1.82
C ARG A 56 6.53 15.57 -2.21
N GLN A 57 7.44 15.85 -1.30
CA GLN A 57 8.87 15.94 -1.59
C GLN A 57 9.60 14.60 -1.48
N TYR A 58 9.16 13.74 -0.54
CA TYR A 58 9.86 12.51 -0.19
C TYR A 58 9.04 11.24 -0.44
N GLY A 59 7.79 11.37 -0.91
CA GLY A 59 6.87 10.26 -1.20
C GLY A 59 6.05 9.81 0.00
N THR A 60 6.55 9.98 1.23
CA THR A 60 5.80 9.75 2.47
C THR A 60 6.18 10.77 3.55
N THR A 61 5.28 10.99 4.51
CA THR A 61 5.57 11.83 5.69
C THR A 61 6.77 11.29 6.46
N LEU A 62 6.82 9.97 6.69
CA LEU A 62 7.91 9.28 7.38
C LEU A 62 9.27 9.56 6.71
N ALA A 63 9.36 9.39 5.39
CA ALA A 63 10.61 9.60 4.66
C ALA A 63 11.13 11.04 4.80
N GLY A 64 10.24 12.05 4.76
CA GLY A 64 10.62 13.44 4.99
C GLY A 64 11.07 13.71 6.43
N LEU A 65 10.38 13.14 7.42
CA LEU A 65 10.78 13.25 8.82
C LEU A 65 12.14 12.59 9.10
N MET A 66 12.41 11.43 8.50
CA MET A 66 13.71 10.77 8.61
C MET A 66 14.83 11.61 7.98
N ALA A 67 14.57 12.16 6.78
CA ALA A 67 15.55 12.94 6.03
C ALA A 67 15.90 14.28 6.72
N GLU A 68 14.90 14.98 7.25
CA GLU A 68 15.10 16.34 7.77
C GLU A 68 15.30 16.40 9.28
N HIS A 69 14.70 15.47 10.04
CA HIS A 69 14.66 15.53 11.50
C HIS A 69 15.32 14.35 12.21
N ARG A 70 15.77 13.32 11.46
CA ARG A 70 16.45 12.12 12.00
C ARG A 70 15.65 11.45 13.12
N ILE A 71 14.34 11.33 12.91
CA ILE A 71 13.44 10.66 13.86
C ILE A 71 13.74 9.17 13.97
N ASP A 72 13.26 8.56 15.05
CA ASP A 72 13.10 7.11 15.15
C ASP A 72 11.88 6.68 14.30
N PRO A 73 12.09 5.95 13.19
CA PRO A 73 11.00 5.59 12.29
C PRO A 73 10.05 4.55 12.89
N ASP A 74 10.55 3.66 13.76
CA ASP A 74 9.72 2.65 14.40
C ASP A 74 8.78 3.30 15.40
N ALA A 75 9.29 4.22 16.23
CA ALA A 75 8.46 4.98 17.17
C ALA A 75 7.37 5.79 16.47
N TYR A 76 7.67 6.37 15.30
CA TYR A 76 6.68 7.04 14.46
C TYR A 76 5.59 6.07 13.98
N LEU A 77 5.96 4.93 13.42
CA LEU A 77 5.01 3.94 12.90
C LEU A 77 4.10 3.39 14.00
N TYR A 78 4.65 3.06 15.17
CA TYR A 78 3.87 2.63 16.33
C TYR A 78 2.83 3.66 16.75
N ASP A 79 3.17 4.95 16.70
CA ASP A 79 2.25 6.02 17.05
C ASP A 79 1.18 6.20 15.98
N VAL A 80 1.55 6.40 14.71
CA VAL A 80 0.58 6.76 13.67
C VAL A 80 -0.36 5.63 13.27
N HIS A 81 0.02 4.37 13.51
CA HIS A 81 -0.82 3.19 13.24
C HIS A 81 -1.57 2.67 14.47
N ASP A 82 -1.52 3.37 15.61
CA ASP A 82 -2.39 3.12 16.76
C ASP A 82 -3.80 3.70 16.50
N ILE A 83 -4.55 3.02 15.63
CA ILE A 83 -5.90 3.42 15.19
C ILE A 83 -6.96 2.35 15.51
N ASP A 84 -8.24 2.74 15.46
CA ASP A 84 -9.37 1.81 15.58
C ASP A 84 -9.62 1.06 14.26
N LEU A 85 -9.52 -0.26 14.33
CA LEU A 85 -9.76 -1.19 13.22
C LEU A 85 -11.11 -1.90 13.30
N SER A 86 -11.94 -1.60 14.31
CA SER A 86 -13.26 -2.21 14.50
C SER A 86 -14.24 -1.90 13.36
N VAL A 87 -13.96 -0.85 12.59
CA VAL A 87 -14.71 -0.45 11.38
C VAL A 87 -14.50 -1.42 10.21
N LEU A 88 -13.44 -2.24 10.24
CA LEU A 88 -13.19 -3.26 9.23
C LEU A 88 -14.08 -4.48 9.45
N THR A 89 -14.69 -4.94 8.37
CA THR A 89 -15.48 -6.17 8.35
C THR A 89 -14.75 -7.29 7.61
N PRO A 90 -14.90 -8.56 8.03
CA PRO A 90 -14.42 -9.71 7.28
C PRO A 90 -14.96 -9.75 5.85
N ASP A 91 -14.13 -10.21 4.90
CA ASP A 91 -14.50 -10.37 3.50
C ASP A 91 -14.19 -11.80 3.01
N PRO A 92 -15.09 -12.77 3.30
CA PRO A 92 -14.87 -14.17 2.97
C PRO A 92 -14.81 -14.42 1.46
N ASP A 93 -15.48 -13.57 0.68
CA ASP A 93 -15.53 -13.67 -0.77
C ASP A 93 -14.19 -13.26 -1.41
N LEU A 94 -13.61 -12.15 -0.94
CA LEU A 94 -12.26 -11.75 -1.31
C LEU A 94 -11.22 -12.77 -0.84
N ALA A 95 -11.33 -13.27 0.40
CA ALA A 95 -10.45 -14.30 0.94
C ALA A 95 -10.42 -15.54 0.05
N ALA A 96 -11.60 -16.03 -0.35
CA ALA A 96 -11.74 -17.19 -1.24
C ALA A 96 -11.16 -16.91 -2.63
N ALA A 97 -11.38 -15.72 -3.19
CA ALA A 97 -10.85 -15.33 -4.49
C ALA A 97 -9.32 -15.28 -4.50
N ILE A 98 -8.70 -14.67 -3.48
CA ILE A 98 -7.24 -14.63 -3.34
C ILE A 98 -6.67 -16.04 -3.11
N ALA A 99 -7.33 -16.86 -2.28
CA ALA A 99 -6.90 -18.23 -2.01
C ALA A 99 -6.85 -19.10 -3.27
N ALA A 100 -7.80 -18.91 -4.18
CA ALA A 100 -7.91 -19.64 -5.44
C ALA A 100 -6.80 -19.32 -6.46
N LEU A 101 -6.11 -18.19 -6.31
CA LEU A 101 -5.00 -17.82 -7.19
C LEU A 101 -3.84 -18.83 -7.04
N PRO A 102 -3.25 -19.32 -8.15
CA PRO A 102 -2.14 -20.25 -8.11
C PRO A 102 -0.87 -19.59 -7.59
N GLY A 103 0.00 -20.32 -6.92
CA GLY A 103 1.29 -19.78 -6.47
C GLY A 103 1.17 -18.89 -5.23
N ARG A 104 2.11 -17.93 -5.11
CA ARG A 104 2.39 -17.20 -3.86
C ARG A 104 1.59 -15.90 -3.78
N LYS A 105 1.19 -15.53 -2.56
CA LYS A 105 0.43 -14.29 -2.28
C LYS A 105 1.20 -13.49 -1.24
N ILE A 106 1.58 -12.27 -1.58
CA ILE A 106 2.45 -11.41 -0.76
C ILE A 106 1.78 -10.06 -0.57
N ILE A 107 1.88 -9.51 0.63
CA ILE A 107 1.56 -8.10 0.91
C ILE A 107 2.81 -7.25 0.73
N HIS A 108 2.68 -6.12 0.05
CA HIS A 108 3.71 -5.08 -0.02
C HIS A 108 3.09 -3.70 0.18
N THR A 109 3.25 -3.16 1.39
CA THR A 109 2.62 -1.91 1.86
C THR A 109 3.66 -0.89 2.32
N ASN A 110 3.32 0.40 2.25
CA ASN A 110 4.12 1.48 2.86
C ASN A 110 3.87 1.63 4.38
N ALA A 111 2.93 0.88 4.94
CA ALA A 111 2.73 0.77 6.38
C ALA A 111 3.71 -0.23 7.02
N ASP A 112 3.70 -0.35 8.34
CA ASP A 112 4.50 -1.34 9.05
C ASP A 112 3.83 -2.74 9.06
N ALA A 113 4.64 -3.80 9.21
CA ALA A 113 4.13 -5.16 9.15
C ALA A 113 3.19 -5.52 10.33
N LEU A 114 3.34 -4.88 11.50
CA LEU A 114 2.46 -5.10 12.64
C LEU A 114 1.06 -4.52 12.36
N TYR A 115 0.98 -3.31 11.83
CA TYR A 115 -0.26 -2.70 11.33
C TYR A 115 -0.92 -3.59 10.28
N ALA A 116 -0.14 -4.03 9.27
CA ALA A 116 -0.66 -4.87 8.21
C ALA A 116 -1.27 -6.17 8.73
N ASN A 117 -0.61 -6.84 9.68
CA ASN A 117 -1.15 -8.03 10.33
C ASN A 117 -2.47 -7.76 11.06
N ARG A 118 -2.61 -6.63 11.76
CA ARG A 118 -3.86 -6.25 12.45
C ARG A 118 -4.99 -6.03 11.45
N VAL A 119 -4.74 -5.33 10.35
CA VAL A 119 -5.73 -5.12 9.28
C VAL A 119 -6.19 -6.45 8.69
N LEU A 120 -5.25 -7.31 8.29
CA LEU A 120 -5.55 -8.62 7.71
C LEU A 120 -6.35 -9.51 8.67
N HIS A 121 -6.05 -9.43 9.97
CA HIS A 121 -6.80 -10.15 11.00
C HIS A 121 -8.27 -9.70 11.06
N HIS A 122 -8.52 -8.39 11.08
CA HIS A 122 -9.88 -7.83 11.10
C HIS A 122 -10.67 -8.12 9.80
N ARG A 123 -9.98 -8.21 8.66
CA ARG A 123 -10.56 -8.58 7.36
C ARG A 123 -10.70 -10.10 7.16
N ASP A 124 -10.17 -10.90 8.09
CA ASP A 124 -10.02 -12.37 8.00
C ASP A 124 -9.31 -12.86 6.72
N LEU A 125 -8.30 -12.11 6.26
CA LEU A 125 -7.50 -12.41 5.07
C LEU A 125 -6.22 -13.18 5.43
N ARG A 126 -6.36 -14.46 5.78
CA ARG A 126 -5.24 -15.33 6.24
C ARG A 126 -4.51 -16.09 5.13
N VAL A 127 -4.58 -15.56 3.91
CA VAL A 127 -4.19 -16.24 2.65
C VAL A 127 -2.81 -15.85 2.13
N PHE A 128 -2.17 -14.88 2.78
CA PHE A 128 -0.87 -14.35 2.39
C PHE A 128 0.28 -15.14 3.04
N GLU A 129 1.31 -15.42 2.24
CA GLU A 129 2.52 -16.12 2.65
C GLU A 129 3.47 -15.21 3.42
N ALA A 130 3.55 -13.94 3.02
CA ALA A 130 4.48 -12.97 3.58
C ALA A 130 3.92 -11.54 3.52
N ILE A 131 4.43 -10.69 4.41
CA ILE A 131 4.13 -9.27 4.50
C ILE A 131 5.45 -8.51 4.45
N TYR A 132 5.56 -7.57 3.52
CA TYR A 132 6.63 -6.59 3.44
C TYR A 132 6.03 -5.23 3.72
N GLY A 133 6.20 -4.78 4.96
CA GLY A 133 5.99 -3.40 5.33
C GLY A 133 7.25 -2.58 5.07
N ILE A 134 7.19 -1.32 5.47
CA ILE A 134 8.24 -0.34 5.26
C ILE A 134 9.56 -0.70 5.95
N GLN A 135 9.53 -1.44 7.06
CA GLN A 135 10.73 -1.88 7.77
C GLN A 135 11.47 -3.00 7.02
N GLU A 136 10.73 -3.93 6.42
CA GLU A 136 11.30 -5.06 5.66
C GLU A 136 12.03 -4.63 4.38
N VAL A 137 11.89 -3.35 4.00
CA VAL A 137 12.49 -2.75 2.81
C VAL A 137 13.42 -1.58 3.15
N ASP A 138 14.02 -1.58 4.35
CA ASP A 138 14.96 -0.56 4.84
C ASP A 138 14.40 0.87 4.78
N PHE A 139 13.11 1.03 5.07
CA PHE A 139 12.38 2.30 5.04
C PHE A 139 12.38 3.01 3.69
N HIS A 140 12.52 2.26 2.60
CA HIS A 140 12.28 2.75 1.24
C HIS A 140 10.81 2.56 0.86
N PRO A 141 9.99 3.63 0.80
CA PRO A 141 8.59 3.48 0.44
C PRO A 141 8.43 3.26 -1.06
N LYS A 142 7.39 2.52 -1.47
CA LYS A 142 6.86 2.57 -2.83
C LYS A 142 6.58 4.05 -3.21
N PRO A 143 6.96 4.52 -4.42
CA PRO A 143 7.44 3.76 -5.58
C PRO A 143 8.97 3.61 -5.70
N ASP A 144 9.75 3.77 -4.64
CA ASP A 144 11.21 3.58 -4.68
C ASP A 144 11.58 2.18 -5.20
N ALA A 145 12.46 2.11 -6.21
CA ALA A 145 12.87 0.85 -6.82
C ALA A 145 13.54 -0.12 -5.82
N ARG A 146 14.15 0.41 -4.75
CA ARG A 146 14.76 -0.39 -3.68
C ARG A 146 13.72 -1.20 -2.91
N ALA A 147 12.51 -0.66 -2.74
CA ALA A 147 11.41 -1.35 -2.08
C ALA A 147 11.05 -2.65 -2.83
N TYR A 148 10.84 -2.55 -4.13
CA TYR A 148 10.55 -3.71 -4.99
C TYR A 148 11.72 -4.68 -5.08
N ALA A 149 12.95 -4.16 -5.18
CA ALA A 149 14.15 -4.99 -5.24
C ALA A 149 14.33 -5.84 -3.97
N ALA A 150 14.00 -5.30 -2.79
CA ALA A 150 14.03 -6.05 -1.53
C ALA A 150 13.04 -7.23 -1.53
N VAL A 151 11.78 -6.98 -1.93
CA VAL A 151 10.75 -8.04 -2.02
C VAL A 151 11.12 -9.11 -3.05
N ILE A 152 11.61 -8.71 -4.23
CA ILE A 152 12.09 -9.62 -5.27
C ILE A 152 13.28 -10.44 -4.75
N GLY A 153 14.25 -9.79 -4.11
CA GLY A 153 15.44 -10.46 -3.57
C GLY A 153 15.13 -11.47 -2.47
N ALA A 154 14.15 -11.18 -1.61
CA ALA A 154 13.74 -12.07 -0.53
C ALA A 154 13.05 -13.35 -1.01
N HIS A 155 12.32 -13.29 -2.13
CA HIS A 155 11.56 -14.44 -2.66
C HIS A 155 12.14 -15.08 -3.93
N GLY A 156 13.04 -14.40 -4.63
CA GLY A 156 13.71 -14.87 -5.84
C GLY A 156 12.77 -15.13 -7.03
N PHE A 157 11.66 -14.39 -7.15
CA PHE A 157 10.72 -14.57 -8.26
C PHE A 157 11.11 -13.74 -9.49
N ASP A 158 10.70 -14.21 -10.68
CA ASP A 158 10.78 -13.43 -11.92
C ASP A 158 9.63 -12.42 -11.99
N PRO A 159 9.90 -11.10 -12.03
CA PRO A 159 8.86 -10.08 -12.15
C PRO A 159 7.95 -10.26 -13.36
N ALA A 160 8.43 -10.86 -14.46
CA ALA A 160 7.60 -11.14 -15.64
C ALA A 160 6.51 -12.20 -15.39
N THR A 161 6.60 -12.92 -14.26
CA THR A 161 5.61 -13.90 -13.79
C THR A 161 4.86 -13.41 -12.54
N ALA A 162 4.91 -12.11 -12.25
CA ALA A 162 4.27 -11.49 -11.10
C ALA A 162 3.18 -10.48 -11.49
N ALA A 163 2.21 -10.30 -10.61
CA ALA A 163 1.17 -9.28 -10.72
C ALA A 163 1.13 -8.40 -9.46
N MET A 164 1.02 -7.09 -9.64
CA MET A 164 0.87 -6.09 -8.57
C MET A 164 -0.53 -5.46 -8.63
N PHE A 165 -1.23 -5.49 -7.49
CA PHE A 165 -2.52 -4.84 -7.26
C PHE A 165 -2.33 -3.68 -6.31
N GLU A 166 -2.80 -2.49 -6.71
CA GLU A 166 -2.50 -1.26 -5.97
C GLU A 166 -3.52 -0.15 -6.24
N ASP A 167 -3.78 0.72 -5.27
CA ASP A 167 -4.66 1.89 -5.36
C ASP A 167 -3.94 3.15 -5.87
N ASP A 168 -2.64 3.32 -5.61
CA ASP A 168 -1.86 4.46 -6.12
C ASP A 168 -1.15 4.12 -7.45
N PRO A 169 -1.52 4.73 -8.60
CA PRO A 169 -0.91 4.39 -9.88
C PRO A 169 0.59 4.67 -9.94
N ARG A 170 1.14 5.58 -9.11
CA ARG A 170 2.59 5.85 -9.07
C ARG A 170 3.37 4.62 -8.60
N ASN A 171 2.77 3.85 -7.69
CA ASN A 171 3.34 2.61 -7.18
C ASN A 171 3.32 1.48 -8.22
N LEU A 172 2.56 1.61 -9.31
CA LEU A 172 2.59 0.65 -10.43
C LEU A 172 3.69 0.94 -11.45
N GLU A 173 4.38 2.08 -11.40
CA GLU A 173 5.41 2.43 -12.37
C GLU A 173 6.61 1.47 -12.38
N VAL A 174 7.17 1.17 -11.20
CA VAL A 174 8.32 0.26 -11.08
C VAL A 174 7.93 -1.18 -11.42
N PRO A 175 6.84 -1.76 -10.88
CA PRO A 175 6.33 -3.06 -11.32
C PRO A 175 6.20 -3.19 -12.83
N ALA A 176 5.60 -2.19 -13.51
CA ALA A 176 5.45 -2.20 -14.96
C ALA A 176 6.80 -2.19 -15.69
N LYS A 177 7.76 -1.36 -15.23
CA LYS A 177 9.13 -1.30 -15.79
C LYS A 177 9.89 -2.61 -15.62
N LEU A 178 9.60 -3.36 -14.55
CA LEU A 178 10.20 -4.67 -14.28
C LEU A 178 9.51 -5.81 -15.03
N GLY A 179 8.37 -5.57 -15.68
CA GLY A 179 7.63 -6.56 -16.47
C GLY A 179 6.46 -7.22 -15.76
N MET A 180 6.09 -6.77 -14.55
CA MET A 180 4.92 -7.27 -13.85
C MET A 180 3.62 -6.91 -14.58
N ARG A 181 2.58 -7.73 -14.37
CA ARG A 181 1.20 -7.31 -14.62
C ARG A 181 0.79 -6.29 -13.57
N THR A 182 0.18 -5.19 -13.97
CA THR A 182 -0.20 -4.10 -13.07
C THR A 182 -1.70 -3.86 -13.12
N VAL A 183 -2.33 -3.86 -11.94
CA VAL A 183 -3.76 -3.70 -11.78
C VAL A 183 -4.02 -2.57 -10.80
N LEU A 184 -4.63 -1.49 -11.28
CA LEU A 184 -5.12 -0.41 -10.43
C LEU A 184 -6.45 -0.84 -9.79
N VAL A 185 -6.54 -0.75 -8.47
CA VAL A 185 -7.76 -1.02 -7.71
C VAL A 185 -8.46 0.29 -7.39
N GLY A 186 -9.75 0.37 -7.73
CA GLY A 186 -10.56 1.57 -7.61
C GLY A 186 -10.22 2.65 -8.65
N ARG A 187 -10.52 3.90 -8.29
CA ARG A 187 -10.33 5.09 -9.15
C ARG A 187 -8.90 5.57 -9.25
N GLY A 188 -8.04 5.09 -8.37
CA GLY A 188 -6.70 5.59 -8.17
C GLY A 188 -6.64 6.70 -7.13
N ARG A 189 -5.61 6.68 -6.30
CA ARG A 189 -5.37 7.68 -5.26
C ARG A 189 -3.93 8.18 -5.23
N HIS A 190 -3.74 9.31 -4.55
CA HIS A 190 -2.47 9.90 -4.21
C HIS A 190 -2.43 10.09 -2.70
N GLY A 191 -2.10 9.01 -1.97
CA GLY A 191 -2.29 8.98 -0.52
C GLY A 191 -3.79 9.07 -0.19
N PRO A 192 -4.26 10.06 0.59
CA PRO A 192 -5.69 10.21 0.88
C PRO A 192 -6.50 10.66 -0.35
N ASP A 193 -5.88 11.35 -1.30
CA ASP A 193 -6.60 12.11 -2.31
C ASP A 193 -7.06 11.21 -3.48
N GLU A 194 -8.36 11.16 -3.75
CA GLU A 194 -8.87 10.52 -4.97
C GLU A 194 -8.40 11.29 -6.21
N LEU A 195 -7.96 10.56 -7.24
CA LEU A 195 -7.59 11.17 -8.50
C LEU A 195 -8.79 11.85 -9.17
N ALA A 196 -8.53 13.00 -9.80
CA ALA A 196 -9.54 13.70 -10.58
C ALA A 196 -10.11 12.78 -11.67
N ALA A 197 -11.39 12.94 -12.00
CA ALA A 197 -12.07 12.08 -12.98
C ALA A 197 -11.46 12.16 -14.39
N ASP A 198 -10.78 13.26 -14.71
CA ASP A 198 -10.05 13.50 -15.97
C ASP A 198 -8.55 13.17 -15.87
N PHE A 199 -8.09 12.61 -14.75
CA PHE A 199 -6.71 12.19 -14.60
C PHE A 199 -6.35 11.11 -15.63
N THR A 200 -5.28 11.35 -16.38
CA THR A 200 -4.83 10.42 -17.42
C THR A 200 -3.85 9.41 -16.82
N LEU A 201 -4.30 8.16 -16.69
CA LEU A 201 -3.45 7.05 -16.27
C LEU A 201 -2.36 6.77 -17.31
N GLY A 202 -1.13 6.52 -16.84
CA GLY A 202 -0.03 6.17 -17.72
C GLY A 202 -0.13 4.72 -18.22
N PRO A 203 0.67 4.35 -19.24
CA PRO A 203 0.69 2.99 -19.79
C PRO A 203 1.19 1.93 -18.80
N HIS A 204 1.76 2.35 -17.67
CA HIS A 204 2.13 1.48 -16.56
C HIS A 204 0.94 0.91 -15.80
N VAL A 205 -0.28 1.47 -15.97
CA VAL A 205 -1.52 0.86 -15.48
C VAL A 205 -2.13 0.02 -16.61
N GLN A 206 -1.89 -1.30 -16.57
CA GLN A 206 -2.30 -2.21 -17.65
C GLN A 206 -3.77 -2.65 -17.52
N HIS A 207 -4.25 -2.77 -16.28
CA HIS A 207 -5.61 -3.13 -15.95
C HIS A 207 -6.14 -2.23 -14.83
N ARG A 208 -7.46 -2.12 -14.75
CA ARG A 208 -8.15 -1.43 -13.67
C ARG A 208 -9.40 -2.20 -13.28
N THR A 209 -9.72 -2.23 -11.99
CA THR A 209 -10.97 -2.78 -11.49
C THR A 209 -11.50 -1.97 -10.33
N ASP A 210 -12.81 -1.74 -10.29
CA ASP A 210 -13.52 -1.23 -9.10
C ASP A 210 -14.12 -2.38 -8.26
N ASP A 211 -13.99 -3.63 -8.72
CA ASP A 211 -14.41 -4.86 -8.03
C ASP A 211 -13.24 -5.85 -8.02
N LEU A 212 -12.41 -5.79 -6.98
CA LEU A 212 -11.24 -6.65 -6.85
C LEU A 212 -11.64 -8.14 -6.81
N THR A 213 -12.66 -8.48 -6.02
CA THR A 213 -13.14 -9.86 -5.87
C THR A 213 -13.62 -10.44 -7.20
N GLY A 214 -14.47 -9.72 -7.93
CA GLY A 214 -14.94 -10.13 -9.25
C GLY A 214 -13.81 -10.23 -10.27
N PHE A 215 -12.85 -9.30 -10.23
CA PHE A 215 -11.66 -9.36 -11.09
C PHE A 215 -10.85 -10.63 -10.84
N LEU A 216 -10.51 -10.93 -9.58
CA LEU A 216 -9.73 -12.12 -9.23
C LEU A 216 -10.46 -13.42 -9.61
N ARG A 217 -11.78 -13.48 -9.39
CA ARG A 217 -12.62 -14.63 -9.81
C ARG A 217 -12.61 -14.85 -11.33
N SER A 218 -12.36 -13.81 -12.13
CA SER A 218 -12.26 -13.93 -13.59
C SER A 218 -10.90 -14.44 -14.09
N LEU A 219 -9.90 -14.57 -13.20
CA LEU A 219 -8.55 -15.03 -13.53
C LEU A 219 -8.38 -16.55 -13.37
N VAL A 220 -9.29 -17.21 -12.66
CA VAL A 220 -9.24 -18.64 -12.30
C VAL A 220 -10.23 -19.49 -13.10
#